data_AF-A0AA86VGT4-F1
#
_entry.id   AF-A0AA86VGT4-F1
#
_cell.length_a   1.000
_cell.length_b   1.000
_cell.length_c   1.000
_cell.angle_alpha   90.00
_cell.angle_beta   90.00
_cell.angle_gamma   90.00
#
_symmetry.space_group_name_H-M   'P 1'
#
loop_
_entity.id
_entity.type
_entity.pdbx_description
1 polymer ?
#
loop_
_entity_poly.entity_id
_entity_poly.type
_entity_poly.pdbx_seq_one_letter_code
_entity_poly.pdbx_strand_id
1 'polypeptide(L)'
;MFICPNTVKWLPPVVLKLEECLFSEEPQANIAGWSLSVQLQPQDIQFYDVVPTSMESALTASNWNRFLIRIDKTKPSVHATRPTVVRCSINSYRLSNLTPSELRSLKSRPRIDFSSIFSVVNPIVDDVHKRGDDAVKEYTSKFDKVELEKIVEVVSELPDPVLDPPIKEAFDVAYDNIYAFHSAQKSTEKSVENMKGVQCKRVARSINSVGLYVPGGTAVLPSTALMLAVPAQIAGCKTIVLANPPTRDGTTCKEVLYCAKKAGVTHILKAGGAQAISAMAWGTETCPKVEKIFGPGNQYVTAAKMILQNSEAMISIDMPAGPSEVLVIADEHAVPSHVAADLLSQAEHGPDSQVVLVIAGDGVDLNAIQEELSKQCQSLPRGEFASKALSHSFIVYARDMFEAINFSNLYAPEHLIINVKDAEKWESFIENAGSVFLGPWTPESVGDYASGTNHVLPTYGYARMYGGVSLDSFMKYITVQSLTEEGLRKLGPYVATMAEVEGLEAHKRAVTLRLQDIEAKVSR
;
A
#
# COMPACT_ATOMS: atom_id res chain seq x y z
N MET A 1 29.21 -34.83 50.81
CA MET A 1 30.55 -34.44 50.34
C MET A 1 30.35 -33.21 49.45
N PHE A 2 30.73 -32.02 49.96
CA PHE A 2 30.82 -30.66 49.35
C PHE A 2 29.63 -30.15 48.49
N ILE A 3 28.82 -29.12 48.79
CA ILE A 3 28.97 -27.76 49.40
C ILE A 3 29.99 -26.86 48.69
N CYS A 4 29.57 -25.92 47.83
CA CYS A 4 29.31 -24.49 48.12
C CYS A 4 28.93 -23.69 46.84
N PRO A 5 28.23 -22.53 46.95
CA PRO A 5 27.46 -21.86 45.89
C PRO A 5 28.09 -20.54 45.39
N ASN A 6 27.50 -19.93 44.35
CA ASN A 6 27.66 -18.50 44.06
C ASN A 6 26.30 -17.81 43.87
N THR A 7 26.09 -16.81 44.72
CA THR A 7 24.97 -15.88 44.84
C THR A 7 25.13 -14.69 43.89
N VAL A 8 24.07 -14.31 43.16
CA VAL A 8 23.84 -12.92 42.74
C VAL A 8 22.36 -12.60 43.02
N LYS A 9 22.15 -11.62 43.92
CA LYS A 9 20.84 -11.06 44.28
C LYS A 9 20.35 -10.12 43.18
N TRP A 10 19.11 -10.27 42.77
CA TRP A 10 18.36 -9.25 42.03
C TRP A 10 17.38 -8.55 42.98
N LEU A 11 17.42 -7.22 42.99
CA LEU A 11 16.52 -6.33 43.72
C LEU A 11 15.16 -6.24 43.00
N PRO A 12 14.04 -6.02 43.73
CA PRO A 12 12.72 -5.87 43.13
C PRO A 12 12.52 -4.47 42.52
N PRO A 13 11.65 -4.33 41.50
CA PRO A 13 11.38 -3.04 40.86
C PRO A 13 10.52 -2.13 41.74
N VAL A 14 10.95 -0.88 41.84
CA VAL A 14 10.24 0.22 42.51
C VAL A 14 9.08 0.67 41.62
N VAL A 15 7.86 0.62 42.18
CA VAL A 15 6.64 1.19 41.62
C VAL A 15 6.59 2.68 41.99
N LEU A 16 6.67 3.56 41.00
CA LEU A 16 6.38 4.99 41.18
C LEU A 16 4.90 5.25 40.85
N LYS A 17 4.11 5.52 41.89
CA LYS A 17 2.82 6.21 41.80
C LYS A 17 3.07 7.68 41.50
N LEU A 18 2.33 8.25 40.56
CA LEU A 18 2.13 9.70 40.44
C LEU A 18 0.63 9.96 40.60
N GLU A 19 0.30 10.67 41.69
CA GLU A 19 -1.02 11.21 42.01
C GLU A 19 -1.24 12.54 41.27
N GLU A 20 -2.51 12.81 40.96
CA GLU A 20 -3.05 14.05 40.43
C GLU A 20 -2.90 15.22 41.42
N CYS A 21 -2.65 16.44 40.93
CA CYS A 21 -3.20 17.67 41.50
C CYS A 21 -3.13 18.86 40.53
N LEU A 22 -4.19 19.65 40.54
CA LEU A 22 -4.57 20.78 39.67
C LEU A 22 -4.01 22.14 40.15
N PHE A 23 -4.11 23.15 39.25
CA PHE A 23 -4.01 24.62 39.46
C PHE A 23 -2.62 25.16 39.88
N SER A 24 -2.14 26.37 39.57
CA SER A 24 -2.54 27.55 38.79
C SER A 24 -1.36 28.55 38.87
N GLU A 25 -1.24 29.43 37.88
CA GLU A 25 -0.65 30.79 37.95
C GLU A 25 0.86 31.02 38.29
N GLU A 26 1.51 31.71 37.36
CA GLU A 26 2.76 32.50 37.44
C GLU A 26 2.70 33.60 38.53
N PRO A 27 3.83 34.19 39.05
CA PRO A 27 4.73 35.02 38.22
C PRO A 27 6.24 35.15 38.60
N GLN A 28 7.02 35.53 37.58
CA GLN A 28 8.29 36.30 37.50
C GLN A 28 9.21 36.54 38.72
N ALA A 29 10.52 36.29 38.54
CA ALA A 29 11.60 37.31 38.68
C ALA A 29 13.02 36.77 38.32
N ASN A 30 13.80 37.64 37.65
CA ASN A 30 15.18 37.49 37.16
C ASN A 30 16.26 37.37 38.26
N ILE A 31 17.45 36.83 37.91
CA ILE A 31 18.80 37.44 38.06
C ILE A 31 19.86 36.64 37.23
N ALA A 32 20.87 37.38 36.76
CA ALA A 32 21.75 37.21 35.59
C ALA A 32 23.04 36.36 35.73
N GLY A 33 23.70 36.07 34.58
CA GLY A 33 25.13 35.72 34.54
C GLY A 33 25.71 35.00 33.28
N TRP A 34 25.88 35.70 32.14
CA TRP A 34 26.90 35.63 31.04
C TRP A 34 27.81 34.37 30.86
N SER A 35 28.25 33.90 29.68
CA SER A 35 28.02 34.10 28.23
C SER A 35 28.99 33.16 27.46
N LEU A 36 28.61 32.53 26.33
CA LEU A 36 29.48 32.44 25.15
C LEU A 36 28.65 32.15 23.88
N SER A 37 28.95 32.91 22.85
CA SER A 37 28.27 33.07 21.56
C SER A 37 28.64 32.01 20.52
N VAL A 38 27.63 31.52 19.78
CA VAL A 38 27.77 30.94 18.44
C VAL A 38 26.68 31.54 17.53
N GLN A 39 27.10 32.21 16.47
CA GLN A 39 26.23 32.81 15.45
C GLN A 39 25.67 31.74 14.51
N LEU A 40 24.34 31.69 14.38
CA LEU A 40 23.64 31.12 13.23
C LEU A 40 22.53 32.10 12.84
N GLN A 41 22.46 32.47 11.56
CA GLN A 41 21.37 33.29 11.02
C GLN A 41 20.18 32.42 10.60
N PRO A 42 18.93 32.84 10.89
CA PRO A 42 17.75 32.41 10.17
C PRO A 42 17.29 33.50 9.18
N GLN A 43 17.01 33.10 7.94
CA GLN A 43 16.19 33.90 7.01
C GLN A 43 14.77 33.34 7.04
N ASP A 44 13.85 34.11 7.60
CA ASP A 44 12.41 33.90 7.50
C ASP A 44 11.83 34.74 6.36
N ILE A 45 10.95 34.09 5.60
CA ILE A 45 9.91 34.70 4.77
C ILE A 45 8.70 34.89 5.68
N GLN A 46 8.07 36.07 5.71
CA GLN A 46 6.60 36.19 5.73
C GLN A 46 6.08 37.59 5.37
N PHE A 47 4.81 37.55 4.95
CA PHE A 47 3.93 38.46 4.23
C PHE A 47 3.48 39.71 5.00
N TYR A 48 2.96 40.69 4.25
CA TYR A 48 1.97 41.65 4.74
C TYR A 48 0.83 41.83 3.73
N ASP A 49 -0.40 41.65 4.21
CA ASP A 49 -1.65 42.14 3.62
C ASP A 49 -2.17 43.28 4.50
N VAL A 50 -2.60 44.40 3.91
CA VAL A 50 -3.64 45.28 4.50
C VAL A 50 -4.48 45.89 3.38
N VAL A 51 -5.78 45.60 3.44
CA VAL A 51 -6.88 46.25 2.68
C VAL A 51 -7.36 47.48 3.44
N PRO A 52 -7.92 48.50 2.77
CA PRO A 52 -9.25 48.94 3.23
C PRO A 52 -10.26 49.25 2.11
N THR A 53 -11.51 48.92 2.43
CA THR A 53 -12.80 49.26 1.82
C THR A 53 -13.23 50.71 2.04
N SER A 54 -13.90 51.36 1.06
CA SER A 54 -15.08 52.22 1.25
C SER A 54 -15.74 52.68 -0.07
N MET A 55 -17.02 53.07 0.04
CA MET A 55 -18.07 53.32 -0.95
C MET A 55 -17.98 54.64 -1.76
N GLU A 56 -18.85 54.70 -2.80
CA GLU A 56 -19.65 55.84 -3.30
C GLU A 56 -19.27 56.61 -4.59
N SER A 57 -20.04 56.28 -5.65
CA SER A 57 -20.81 57.13 -6.58
C SER A 57 -20.19 58.23 -7.48
N ALA A 58 -20.57 58.11 -8.76
CA ALA A 58 -20.94 59.15 -9.75
C ALA A 58 -19.84 60.04 -10.37
N LEU A 59 -19.69 59.97 -11.71
CA LEU A 59 -19.99 61.04 -12.68
C LEU A 59 -19.36 60.79 -14.08
N THR A 60 -20.25 60.66 -15.07
CA THR A 60 -20.27 61.21 -16.44
C THR A 60 -19.02 61.35 -17.34
N ALA A 61 -19.27 61.01 -18.60
CA ALA A 61 -18.45 61.14 -19.80
C ALA A 61 -17.89 62.55 -20.11
N SER A 62 -16.70 62.62 -20.72
CA SER A 62 -16.46 63.38 -21.97
C SER A 62 -15.03 63.24 -22.54
N ASN A 63 -15.01 62.93 -23.84
CA ASN A 63 -14.16 63.42 -24.92
C ASN A 63 -12.62 63.26 -24.99
N TRP A 64 -12.22 62.41 -25.96
CA TRP A 64 -11.37 62.71 -27.15
C TRP A 64 -10.12 63.59 -26.97
N ASN A 65 -8.90 63.04 -27.17
CA ASN A 65 -8.19 63.01 -28.47
C ASN A 65 -6.69 62.61 -28.37
N ARG A 66 -6.25 61.83 -29.37
CA ARG A 66 -4.87 61.63 -29.92
C ARG A 66 -3.82 60.96 -28.99
N PHE A 67 -3.12 59.90 -29.37
CA PHE A 67 -2.31 59.71 -30.57
C PHE A 67 -2.15 58.22 -30.92
N LEU A 68 -2.14 57.93 -32.23
CA LEU A 68 -1.85 56.63 -32.83
C LEU A 68 -0.39 56.21 -32.61
N ILE A 69 -0.17 55.01 -32.06
CA ILE A 69 1.07 54.24 -32.25
C ILE A 69 0.72 52.98 -33.03
N ARG A 70 1.35 52.85 -34.20
CA ARG A 70 1.34 51.64 -35.04
C ARG A 70 1.92 50.48 -34.24
N ILE A 71 1.13 49.42 -34.02
CA ILE A 71 1.66 48.13 -33.60
C ILE A 71 2.02 47.37 -34.88
N ASP A 72 3.32 47.26 -35.11
CA ASP A 72 3.87 46.38 -36.13
C ASP A 72 3.66 44.93 -35.68
N LYS A 73 3.11 44.08 -36.55
CA LYS A 73 2.90 42.66 -36.25
C LYS A 73 4.24 41.94 -36.39
N THR A 74 5.09 42.02 -35.38
CA THR A 74 6.19 41.07 -35.22
C THR A 74 5.61 39.72 -34.80
N LYS A 75 5.86 38.70 -35.62
CA LYS A 75 5.56 37.29 -35.29
C LYS A 75 6.16 36.99 -33.90
N PRO A 76 5.45 36.28 -33.01
CA PRO A 76 6.08 35.73 -31.83
C PRO A 76 7.21 34.81 -32.30
N SER A 77 8.44 35.10 -31.91
CA SER A 77 9.52 34.14 -32.07
C SER A 77 9.18 32.94 -31.22
N VAL A 78 8.86 31.83 -31.85
CA VAL A 78 8.84 30.52 -31.20
C VAL A 78 10.26 30.29 -30.69
N HIS A 79 10.50 30.60 -29.41
CA HIS A 79 11.60 29.98 -28.70
C HIS A 79 11.27 28.50 -28.63
N ALA A 80 11.84 27.73 -29.57
CA ALA A 80 12.00 26.31 -29.38
C ALA A 80 12.71 26.12 -28.04
N THR A 81 11.95 25.70 -27.03
CA THR A 81 12.53 25.14 -25.81
C THR A 81 13.50 24.07 -26.26
N ARG A 82 14.79 24.27 -25.95
CA ARG A 82 15.78 23.20 -26.14
C ARG A 82 15.21 21.97 -25.43
N PRO A 83 15.21 20.77 -26.05
CA PRO A 83 14.79 19.57 -25.34
C PRO A 83 15.62 19.50 -24.06
N THR A 84 14.94 19.51 -22.92
CA THR A 84 15.56 19.28 -21.63
C THR A 84 16.18 17.89 -21.72
N VAL A 85 17.51 17.82 -21.80
CA VAL A 85 18.20 16.53 -21.82
C VAL A 85 17.96 15.90 -20.47
N VAL A 86 17.06 14.92 -20.44
CA VAL A 86 16.76 14.11 -19.26
C VAL A 86 18.02 13.29 -18.95
N ARG A 87 18.76 13.70 -17.92
CA ARG A 87 19.95 12.96 -17.46
C ARG A 87 19.49 11.75 -16.65
N CYS A 88 19.81 10.57 -17.15
CA CYS A 88 19.61 9.30 -16.45
C CYS A 88 20.97 8.85 -15.92
N SER A 89 21.29 9.19 -14.67
CA SER A 89 22.48 8.69 -13.99
C SER A 89 22.05 7.90 -12.75
N ILE A 90 22.49 6.65 -12.66
CA ILE A 90 22.17 5.74 -11.55
C ILE A 90 23.45 5.48 -10.76
N ASN A 91 23.37 5.53 -9.43
CA ASN A 91 24.51 5.22 -8.57
C ASN A 91 24.87 3.74 -8.63
N SER A 92 26.15 3.39 -8.65
CA SER A 92 26.62 2.00 -8.68
C SER A 92 27.42 1.64 -7.43
N TYR A 93 27.14 0.47 -6.86
CA TYR A 93 27.80 -0.07 -5.68
C TYR A 93 28.33 -1.47 -5.95
N ARG A 94 29.41 -1.87 -5.27
CA ARG A 94 29.91 -3.25 -5.28
C ARG A 94 29.81 -3.82 -3.88
N LEU A 95 29.11 -4.95 -3.71
CA LEU A 95 28.80 -5.49 -2.37
C LEU A 95 30.04 -5.74 -1.53
N SER A 96 31.12 -6.26 -2.13
CA SER A 96 32.40 -6.50 -1.47
C SER A 96 33.07 -5.26 -0.88
N ASN A 97 32.66 -4.06 -1.34
CA ASN A 97 33.27 -2.79 -0.93
C ASN A 97 32.44 -2.05 0.11
N LEU A 98 31.26 -2.56 0.48
CA LEU A 98 30.35 -1.90 1.42
C LEU A 98 30.63 -2.36 2.85
N THR A 99 30.64 -1.42 3.77
CA THR A 99 30.52 -1.72 5.19
C THR A 99 29.12 -2.28 5.51
N PRO A 100 28.95 -3.01 6.62
CA PRO A 100 27.62 -3.45 7.05
C PRO A 100 26.61 -2.31 7.25
N SER A 101 27.07 -1.09 7.55
CA SER A 101 26.20 0.07 7.71
C SER A 101 25.71 0.59 6.36
N GLU A 102 26.59 0.69 5.37
CA GLU A 102 26.24 1.12 4.01
C GLU A 102 25.32 0.11 3.32
N LEU A 103 25.59 -1.19 3.50
CA LEU A 103 24.71 -2.25 3.01
C LEU A 103 23.31 -2.12 3.62
N ARG A 104 23.21 -1.82 4.92
CA ARG A 104 21.93 -1.57 5.58
C ARG A 104 21.24 -0.30 5.10
N SER A 105 21.96 0.75 4.71
CA SER A 105 21.32 1.95 4.17
C SER A 105 20.73 1.73 2.78
N LEU A 106 21.26 0.81 1.97
CA LEU A 106 20.69 0.51 0.64
C LEU A 106 19.27 -0.07 0.69
N LYS A 107 18.80 -0.54 1.86
CA LYS A 107 17.41 -0.98 2.03
C LYS A 107 16.41 0.18 2.11
N SER A 108 16.87 1.41 2.36
CA SER A 108 15.99 2.56 2.59
C SER A 108 15.37 3.03 1.29
N ARG A 109 14.06 3.24 1.32
CA ARG A 109 13.28 3.79 0.20
C ARG A 109 13.18 5.32 0.30
N PRO A 110 12.98 6.01 -0.84
CA PRO A 110 12.77 7.45 -0.93
C PRO A 110 11.37 7.85 -0.42
N ARG A 111 11.05 7.58 0.84
CA ARG A 111 9.74 7.92 1.45
C ARG A 111 9.88 8.97 2.54
N ILE A 112 8.84 9.79 2.69
CA ILE A 112 8.69 10.63 3.88
C ILE A 112 8.41 9.71 5.07
N ASP A 113 8.89 10.11 6.25
CA ASP A 113 8.59 9.37 7.47
C ASP A 113 7.07 9.40 7.77
N PHE A 114 6.53 8.27 8.26
CA PHE A 114 5.10 8.10 8.47
C PHE A 114 4.53 9.13 9.45
N SER A 115 5.28 9.51 10.50
CA SER A 115 4.80 10.47 11.49
C SER A 115 4.50 11.84 10.88
N SER A 116 5.32 12.27 9.91
CA SER A 116 5.15 13.55 9.23
C SER A 116 3.97 13.53 8.26
N ILE A 117 3.66 12.39 7.64
CA ILE A 117 2.50 12.24 6.76
C ILE A 117 1.21 12.18 7.60
N PHE A 118 1.25 11.54 8.77
CA PHE A 118 0.07 11.39 9.62
C PHE A 118 -0.51 12.72 10.07
N SER A 119 0.32 13.74 10.34
CA SER A 119 -0.18 15.08 10.71
C SER A 119 -0.95 15.77 9.58
N VAL A 120 -0.65 15.43 8.31
CA VAL A 120 -1.37 15.94 7.13
C VAL A 120 -2.66 15.15 6.89
N VAL A 121 -2.65 13.84 7.17
CA VAL A 121 -3.76 12.92 6.87
C VAL A 121 -4.84 12.90 7.96
N ASN A 122 -4.46 12.93 9.24
CA ASN A 122 -5.39 12.88 10.37
C ASN A 122 -6.51 13.94 10.29
N PRO A 123 -6.23 15.22 9.97
CA PRO A 123 -7.28 16.22 9.84
C PRO A 123 -8.34 15.84 8.80
N ILE A 124 -7.92 15.28 7.65
CA ILE A 124 -8.84 14.85 6.59
C ILE A 124 -9.69 13.66 7.07
N VAL A 125 -9.05 12.70 7.74
CA VAL A 125 -9.73 11.51 8.28
C VAL A 125 -10.81 11.91 9.29
N ASP A 126 -10.45 12.73 10.28
CA ASP A 126 -11.36 13.18 11.34
C ASP A 126 -12.50 14.04 10.81
N ASP A 127 -12.22 14.84 9.77
CA ASP A 127 -13.20 15.73 9.17
C ASP A 127 -14.28 14.95 8.40
N VAL A 128 -13.88 13.93 7.64
CA VAL A 128 -14.83 13.00 6.99
C VAL A 128 -15.65 12.22 8.02
N HIS A 129 -15.04 11.78 9.12
CA HIS A 129 -15.78 11.13 10.20
C HIS A 129 -16.86 12.04 10.80
N LYS A 130 -16.60 13.35 10.94
CA LYS A 130 -17.52 14.31 11.54
C LYS A 130 -18.59 14.82 10.59
N ARG A 131 -18.27 15.02 9.31
CA ARG A 131 -19.12 15.73 8.34
C ARG A 131 -19.59 14.86 7.17
N GLY A 132 -19.20 13.60 7.11
CA GLY A 132 -19.68 12.67 6.10
C GLY A 132 -19.41 13.14 4.66
N ASP A 133 -20.43 13.02 3.81
CA ASP A 133 -20.37 13.32 2.37
C ASP A 133 -19.91 14.76 2.07
N ASP A 134 -20.27 15.73 2.92
CA ASP A 134 -19.93 17.14 2.70
C ASP A 134 -18.42 17.36 2.71
N ALA A 135 -17.70 16.74 3.67
CA ALA A 135 -16.25 16.77 3.70
C ALA A 135 -15.64 16.06 2.48
N VAL A 136 -16.19 14.92 2.08
CA VAL A 136 -15.70 14.18 0.90
C VAL A 136 -15.82 15.05 -0.37
N LYS A 137 -16.96 15.71 -0.57
CA LYS A 137 -17.19 16.64 -1.70
C LYS A 137 -16.21 17.80 -1.65
N GLU A 138 -16.02 18.41 -0.48
CA GLU A 138 -15.07 19.52 -0.30
C GLU A 138 -13.63 19.13 -0.67
N TYR A 139 -13.16 17.97 -0.19
CA TYR A 139 -11.81 17.50 -0.53
C TYR A 139 -11.68 17.06 -1.98
N THR A 140 -12.74 16.54 -2.59
CA THR A 140 -12.78 16.22 -4.03
C THR A 140 -12.65 17.49 -4.87
N SER A 141 -13.40 18.55 -4.54
CA SER A 141 -13.24 19.87 -5.17
C SER A 141 -11.84 20.44 -4.95
N LYS A 142 -11.32 20.35 -3.71
CA LYS A 142 -10.01 20.91 -3.35
C LYS A 142 -8.86 20.24 -4.09
N PHE A 143 -8.82 18.91 -4.13
CA PHE A 143 -7.67 18.14 -4.64
C PHE A 143 -7.85 17.70 -6.09
N ASP A 144 -9.03 17.19 -6.44
CA ASP A 144 -9.31 16.66 -7.78
C ASP A 144 -9.85 17.75 -8.73
N LYS A 145 -10.24 18.92 -8.19
CA LYS A 145 -10.82 20.06 -8.94
C LYS A 145 -12.14 19.71 -9.63
N VAL A 146 -12.94 18.89 -8.95
CA VAL A 146 -14.25 18.41 -9.43
C VAL A 146 -15.31 18.65 -8.37
N GLU A 147 -16.40 19.33 -8.77
CA GLU A 147 -17.61 19.47 -7.95
C GLU A 147 -18.57 18.34 -8.30
N LEU A 148 -19.03 17.58 -7.29
CA LEU A 148 -19.96 16.47 -7.47
C LEU A 148 -21.16 16.59 -6.54
N GLU A 149 -22.35 16.41 -7.09
CA GLU A 149 -23.58 16.30 -6.30
C GLU A 149 -23.74 14.89 -5.70
N LYS A 150 -23.50 13.86 -6.51
CA LYS A 150 -23.57 12.44 -6.13
C LYS A 150 -22.17 11.83 -6.15
N ILE A 151 -21.68 11.45 -4.97
CA ILE A 151 -20.36 10.84 -4.81
C ILE A 151 -20.40 9.31 -4.77
N VAL A 152 -21.54 8.68 -4.49
CA VAL A 152 -21.68 7.22 -4.50
C VAL A 152 -22.74 6.79 -5.51
N GLU A 153 -22.40 5.82 -6.36
CA GLU A 153 -23.31 5.21 -7.34
C GLU A 153 -23.53 3.73 -7.01
N VAL A 154 -24.75 3.25 -7.16
CA VAL A 154 -25.05 1.81 -7.14
C VAL A 154 -24.76 1.24 -8.54
N VAL A 155 -23.81 0.31 -8.63
CA VAL A 155 -23.23 -0.12 -9.93
C VAL A 155 -24.27 -0.78 -10.84
N SER A 156 -25.26 -1.47 -10.27
CA SER A 156 -26.34 -2.10 -11.03
C SER A 156 -27.28 -1.09 -11.72
N GLU A 157 -27.31 0.16 -11.27
CA GLU A 157 -28.14 1.22 -11.87
C GLU A 157 -27.41 1.94 -13.02
N LEU A 158 -26.09 1.80 -13.12
CA LEU A 158 -25.30 2.39 -14.18
C LEU A 158 -25.45 1.58 -15.48
N PRO A 159 -25.48 2.23 -16.66
CA PRO A 159 -25.47 1.51 -17.93
C PRO A 159 -24.13 0.82 -18.15
N ASP A 160 -24.13 -0.26 -18.92
CA ASP A 160 -22.87 -0.90 -19.33
C ASP A 160 -22.09 0.05 -20.26
N PRO A 161 -20.81 0.34 -19.96
CA PRO A 161 -20.03 1.26 -20.76
C PRO A 161 -19.70 0.67 -22.12
N VAL A 162 -19.65 1.52 -23.15
CA VAL A 162 -19.19 1.14 -24.49
C VAL A 162 -17.67 1.29 -24.56
N LEU A 163 -17.00 0.16 -24.82
CA LEU A 163 -15.55 0.08 -25.02
C LEU A 163 -15.24 -0.32 -26.47
N ASP A 164 -14.07 0.10 -26.95
CA ASP A 164 -13.57 -0.41 -28.22
C ASP A 164 -13.32 -1.92 -28.09
N PRO A 165 -13.69 -2.73 -29.10
CA PRO A 165 -13.60 -4.19 -28.98
C PRO A 165 -12.23 -4.72 -28.55
N PRO A 166 -11.09 -4.22 -29.07
CA PRO A 166 -9.77 -4.67 -28.62
C PRO A 166 -9.47 -4.35 -27.14
N ILE A 167 -9.97 -3.22 -26.63
CA ILE A 167 -9.83 -2.84 -25.22
C ILE A 167 -10.63 -3.80 -24.34
N LYS A 168 -11.89 -4.05 -24.72
CA LYS A 168 -12.76 -5.00 -24.02
C LYS A 168 -12.15 -6.41 -24.00
N GLU A 169 -11.66 -6.89 -25.13
CA GLU A 169 -11.04 -8.21 -25.26
C GLU A 169 -9.81 -8.34 -24.36
N ALA A 170 -8.93 -7.33 -24.32
CA ALA A 170 -7.77 -7.34 -23.44
C ALA A 170 -8.14 -7.43 -21.95
N PHE A 171 -9.14 -6.66 -21.49
CA PHE A 171 -9.61 -6.75 -20.11
C PHE A 171 -10.40 -8.03 -19.81
N ASP A 172 -11.03 -8.64 -20.83
CA ASP A 172 -11.65 -9.96 -20.69
C ASP A 172 -10.58 -11.05 -20.48
N VAL A 173 -9.50 -11.05 -21.27
CA VAL A 173 -8.35 -11.95 -21.07
C VAL A 173 -7.72 -11.77 -19.70
N ALA A 174 -7.49 -10.52 -19.28
CA ALA A 174 -6.96 -10.21 -17.96
C ALA A 174 -7.87 -10.77 -16.84
N TYR A 175 -9.18 -10.51 -16.92
CA TYR A 175 -10.15 -11.04 -15.96
C TYR A 175 -10.10 -12.56 -15.89
N ASP A 176 -10.10 -13.25 -17.04
CA ASP A 176 -10.16 -14.72 -17.09
C ASP A 176 -8.92 -15.34 -16.44
N ASN A 177 -7.72 -14.80 -16.71
CA ASN A 177 -6.47 -15.28 -16.10
C ASN A 177 -6.43 -14.98 -14.59
N ILE A 178 -6.82 -13.77 -14.17
CA ILE A 178 -6.87 -13.38 -12.75
C ILE A 178 -7.88 -14.26 -12.00
N TYR A 179 -9.07 -14.49 -12.59
CA TYR A 179 -10.11 -15.32 -12.00
C TYR A 179 -9.64 -16.77 -11.84
N ALA A 180 -8.99 -17.33 -12.87
CA ALA A 180 -8.46 -18.69 -12.83
C ALA A 180 -7.41 -18.84 -11.73
N PHE A 181 -6.44 -17.93 -11.66
CA PHE A 181 -5.36 -17.98 -10.66
C PHE A 181 -5.89 -17.85 -9.23
N HIS A 182 -6.78 -16.90 -8.96
CA HIS A 182 -7.34 -16.71 -7.61
C HIS A 182 -8.34 -17.81 -7.23
N SER A 183 -9.09 -18.36 -8.19
CA SER A 183 -10.01 -19.48 -7.92
C SER A 183 -9.27 -20.76 -7.53
N ALA A 184 -8.06 -20.97 -8.09
CA ALA A 184 -7.22 -22.12 -7.75
C ALA A 184 -6.74 -22.11 -6.29
N GLN A 185 -6.80 -20.97 -5.59
CA GLN A 185 -6.37 -20.83 -4.19
C GLN A 185 -7.40 -21.34 -3.17
N LYS A 186 -8.61 -21.76 -3.60
CA LYS A 186 -9.65 -22.28 -2.71
C LYS A 186 -9.16 -23.52 -1.95
N SER A 187 -9.01 -23.39 -0.63
CA SER A 187 -8.61 -24.50 0.23
C SER A 187 -9.77 -25.46 0.50
N THR A 188 -9.48 -26.76 0.55
CA THR A 188 -10.46 -27.78 0.96
C THR A 188 -10.62 -27.77 2.48
N GLU A 189 -11.85 -27.64 2.99
CA GLU A 189 -12.15 -27.68 4.42
C GLU A 189 -12.01 -29.10 4.99
N LYS A 190 -10.81 -29.48 5.42
CA LYS A 190 -10.53 -30.79 6.02
C LYS A 190 -10.86 -30.82 7.51
N SER A 191 -11.58 -31.86 7.93
CA SER A 191 -11.75 -32.20 9.34
C SER A 191 -10.53 -32.98 9.84
N VAL A 192 -10.07 -32.66 11.06
CA VAL A 192 -8.97 -33.33 11.75
C VAL A 192 -9.49 -33.96 13.03
N GLU A 193 -9.25 -35.24 13.22
CA GLU A 193 -9.61 -36.00 14.42
C GLU A 193 -8.37 -36.76 14.90
N ASN A 194 -7.57 -36.11 15.73
CA ASN A 194 -6.33 -36.71 16.25
C ASN A 194 -6.60 -37.63 17.46
N MET A 195 -7.60 -37.27 18.27
CA MET A 195 -8.15 -38.13 19.32
C MET A 195 -9.56 -38.53 18.90
N LYS A 196 -9.87 -39.83 18.93
CA LYS A 196 -11.21 -40.33 18.65
C LYS A 196 -12.25 -39.60 19.51
N GLY A 197 -13.25 -39.01 18.86
CA GLY A 197 -14.31 -38.24 19.47
C GLY A 197 -14.00 -36.75 19.66
N VAL A 198 -12.84 -36.24 19.22
CA VAL A 198 -12.42 -34.83 19.28
C VAL A 198 -12.17 -34.33 17.86
N GLN A 199 -13.19 -33.74 17.25
CA GLN A 199 -13.15 -33.28 15.87
C GLN A 199 -12.88 -31.77 15.82
N CYS A 200 -11.91 -31.37 15.00
CA CYS A 200 -11.58 -29.96 14.74
C CYS A 200 -11.61 -29.69 13.23
N LYS A 201 -12.12 -28.53 12.80
CA LYS A 201 -12.11 -28.09 11.40
C LYS A 201 -11.87 -26.59 11.30
N ARG A 202 -11.32 -26.13 10.18
CA ARG A 202 -11.25 -24.71 9.81
C ARG A 202 -12.19 -24.45 8.62
N VAL A 203 -13.07 -23.46 8.73
CA VAL A 203 -14.05 -23.12 7.69
C VAL A 203 -13.85 -21.68 7.21
N ALA A 204 -13.96 -21.47 5.90
CA ALA A 204 -13.73 -20.17 5.29
C ALA A 204 -15.04 -19.35 5.23
N ARG A 205 -15.01 -18.08 5.60
CA ARG A 205 -16.13 -17.13 5.47
C ARG A 205 -15.62 -15.83 4.89
N SER A 206 -16.31 -15.25 3.92
CA SER A 206 -15.95 -13.94 3.41
C SER A 206 -16.02 -12.86 4.49
N ILE A 207 -15.16 -11.86 4.34
CA ILE A 207 -15.41 -10.54 4.92
C ILE A 207 -16.66 -9.99 4.21
N ASN A 208 -17.61 -9.48 4.98
CA ASN A 208 -18.94 -9.19 4.47
C ASN A 208 -18.93 -7.91 3.61
N SER A 209 -18.23 -6.88 4.07
CA SER A 209 -18.11 -5.59 3.39
C SER A 209 -16.65 -5.21 3.18
N VAL A 210 -16.25 -4.92 1.95
CA VAL A 210 -14.86 -4.57 1.58
C VAL A 210 -14.81 -3.30 0.75
N GLY A 211 -13.81 -2.46 1.02
CA GLY A 211 -13.51 -1.23 0.28
C GLY A 211 -12.27 -1.43 -0.59
N LEU A 212 -12.35 -1.08 -1.86
CA LEU A 212 -11.29 -1.27 -2.85
C LEU A 212 -10.88 0.10 -3.38
N TYR A 213 -9.67 0.55 -3.05
CA TYR A 213 -9.14 1.79 -3.57
C TYR A 213 -8.43 1.54 -4.91
N VAL A 214 -8.90 2.19 -5.97
CA VAL A 214 -8.31 2.17 -7.30
C VAL A 214 -7.74 3.56 -7.60
N PRO A 215 -6.40 3.71 -7.69
CA PRO A 215 -5.79 5.00 -7.97
C PRO A 215 -6.32 5.63 -9.27
N GLY A 216 -6.36 6.97 -9.25
CA GLY A 216 -6.61 7.79 -10.43
C GLY A 216 -5.78 9.07 -10.38
N GLY A 217 -6.15 10.08 -11.17
CA GLY A 217 -5.43 11.35 -11.25
C GLY A 217 -4.47 11.40 -12.45
N THR A 218 -3.17 11.15 -12.25
CA THR A 218 -2.16 11.26 -13.33
C THR A 218 -2.13 10.06 -14.27
N ALA A 219 -2.71 8.93 -13.86
CA ALA A 219 -2.94 7.73 -14.63
C ALA A 219 -4.22 7.06 -14.12
N VAL A 220 -4.93 6.35 -15.00
CA VAL A 220 -6.13 5.58 -14.65
C VAL A 220 -5.77 4.10 -14.68
N LEU A 221 -6.11 3.34 -13.63
CA LEU A 221 -5.66 1.96 -13.46
C LEU A 221 -6.81 0.94 -13.38
N PRO A 222 -7.49 0.61 -14.50
CA PRO A 222 -8.53 -0.43 -14.50
C PRO A 222 -8.00 -1.83 -14.15
N SER A 223 -6.71 -2.10 -14.38
CA SER A 223 -6.06 -3.33 -13.94
C SER A 223 -6.20 -3.54 -12.43
N THR A 224 -5.98 -2.49 -11.62
CA THR A 224 -6.17 -2.56 -10.15
C THR A 224 -7.62 -2.88 -9.77
N ALA A 225 -8.60 -2.40 -10.54
CA ALA A 225 -9.99 -2.76 -10.30
C ALA A 225 -10.21 -4.28 -10.44
N LEU A 226 -9.61 -4.92 -11.46
CA LEU A 226 -9.65 -6.37 -11.61
C LEU A 226 -8.91 -7.10 -10.47
N MET A 227 -7.68 -6.67 -10.17
CA MET A 227 -6.84 -7.29 -9.14
C MET A 227 -7.50 -7.30 -7.76
N LEU A 228 -8.34 -6.32 -7.45
CA LEU A 228 -9.05 -6.22 -6.18
C LEU A 228 -10.44 -6.86 -6.22
N ALA A 229 -11.24 -6.58 -7.25
CA ALA A 229 -12.63 -6.99 -7.28
C ALA A 229 -12.82 -8.46 -7.63
N VAL A 230 -11.94 -9.06 -8.46
CA VAL A 230 -12.03 -10.47 -8.84
C VAL A 230 -11.89 -11.41 -7.62
N PRO A 231 -10.86 -11.31 -6.76
CA PRO A 231 -10.81 -12.14 -5.55
C PRO A 231 -11.96 -11.86 -4.57
N ALA A 232 -12.45 -10.61 -4.47
CA ALA A 232 -13.63 -10.27 -3.67
C ALA A 232 -14.90 -10.98 -4.16
N GLN A 233 -15.07 -11.05 -5.49
CA GLN A 233 -16.16 -11.78 -6.16
C GLN A 233 -16.07 -13.28 -5.85
N ILE A 234 -14.89 -13.87 -6.00
CA ILE A 234 -14.64 -15.30 -5.75
C ILE A 234 -14.89 -15.66 -4.28
N ALA A 235 -14.49 -14.79 -3.35
CA ALA A 235 -14.75 -14.91 -1.92
C ALA A 235 -16.26 -14.84 -1.59
N GLY A 236 -17.03 -14.12 -2.41
CA GLY A 236 -18.46 -13.88 -2.17
C GLY A 236 -18.71 -12.79 -1.13
N CYS A 237 -17.88 -11.75 -1.12
CA CYS A 237 -18.14 -10.52 -0.36
C CYS A 237 -19.49 -9.92 -0.77
N LYS A 238 -20.27 -9.44 0.21
CA LYS A 238 -21.66 -8.98 -0.04
C LYS A 238 -21.72 -7.53 -0.47
N THR A 239 -20.92 -6.68 0.16
CA THR A 239 -20.77 -5.28 -0.18
C THR A 239 -19.34 -5.04 -0.65
N ILE A 240 -19.20 -4.53 -1.88
CA ILE A 240 -17.91 -4.22 -2.49
C ILE A 240 -17.99 -2.76 -2.93
N VAL A 241 -17.33 -1.87 -2.19
CA VAL A 241 -17.24 -0.44 -2.50
C VAL A 241 -15.94 -0.19 -3.22
N LEU A 242 -15.99 0.32 -4.46
CA LEU A 242 -14.79 0.71 -5.22
C LEU A 242 -14.64 2.22 -5.18
N ALA A 243 -13.59 2.71 -4.52
CA ALA A 243 -13.22 4.12 -4.53
C ALA A 243 -12.30 4.43 -5.71
N ASN A 244 -12.68 5.40 -6.53
CA ASN A 244 -11.86 5.89 -7.64
C ASN A 244 -12.12 7.40 -7.82
N PRO A 245 -11.08 8.26 -7.79
CA PRO A 245 -11.30 9.69 -8.02
C PRO A 245 -11.85 9.92 -9.43
N PRO A 246 -12.81 10.86 -9.59
CA PRO A 246 -13.43 11.13 -10.86
C PRO A 246 -12.43 11.77 -11.85
N THR A 247 -12.75 11.67 -13.14
CA THR A 247 -12.11 12.51 -14.16
C THR A 247 -12.53 13.97 -13.99
N ARG A 248 -11.84 14.90 -14.67
CA ARG A 248 -12.08 16.35 -14.54
C ARG A 248 -13.50 16.80 -14.87
N ASP A 249 -14.23 16.02 -15.66
CA ASP A 249 -15.64 16.26 -16.00
C ASP A 249 -16.62 15.57 -15.02
N GLY A 250 -16.13 14.99 -13.92
CA GLY A 250 -16.93 14.35 -12.89
C GLY A 250 -17.34 12.90 -13.19
N THR A 251 -16.86 12.32 -14.29
CA THR A 251 -17.21 10.95 -14.67
C THR A 251 -16.26 9.92 -14.06
N THR A 252 -16.69 8.66 -14.02
CA THR A 252 -15.80 7.53 -13.73
C THR A 252 -15.26 7.01 -15.05
N CYS A 253 -13.98 6.65 -15.10
CA CYS A 253 -13.40 6.03 -16.29
C CYS A 253 -14.22 4.81 -16.73
N LYS A 254 -14.54 4.74 -18.02
CA LYS A 254 -15.40 3.70 -18.60
C LYS A 254 -14.78 2.30 -18.48
N GLU A 255 -13.46 2.17 -18.58
CA GLU A 255 -12.72 0.92 -18.38
C GLU A 255 -12.76 0.46 -16.92
N VAL A 256 -12.67 1.38 -15.95
CA VAL A 256 -12.83 1.08 -14.52
C VAL A 256 -14.26 0.60 -14.25
N LEU A 257 -15.28 1.31 -14.76
CA LEU A 257 -16.68 0.91 -14.62
C LEU A 257 -16.95 -0.46 -15.24
N TYR A 258 -16.36 -0.75 -16.40
CA TYR A 258 -16.46 -2.05 -17.07
C TYR A 258 -15.93 -3.17 -16.18
N CYS A 259 -14.70 -3.02 -15.66
CA CYS A 259 -14.07 -4.00 -14.78
C CYS A 259 -14.87 -4.17 -13.48
N ALA A 260 -15.35 -3.07 -12.89
CA ALA A 260 -16.16 -3.07 -11.68
C ALA A 260 -17.47 -3.87 -11.87
N LYS A 261 -18.18 -3.63 -12.98
CA LYS A 261 -19.39 -4.39 -13.33
C LYS A 261 -19.10 -5.87 -13.54
N LYS A 262 -18.07 -6.19 -14.32
CA LYS A 262 -17.68 -7.58 -14.63
C LYS A 262 -17.32 -8.38 -13.36
N ALA A 263 -16.66 -7.73 -12.40
CA ALA A 263 -16.26 -8.33 -11.13
C ALA A 263 -17.29 -8.17 -9.99
N GLY A 264 -18.50 -7.69 -10.27
CA GLY A 264 -19.59 -7.66 -9.28
C GLY A 264 -19.41 -6.64 -8.15
N VAL A 265 -18.70 -5.53 -8.39
CA VAL A 265 -18.67 -4.38 -7.47
C VAL A 265 -20.09 -3.86 -7.26
N THR A 266 -20.45 -3.53 -6.01
CA THR A 266 -21.81 -3.09 -5.68
C THR A 266 -21.96 -1.58 -5.66
N HIS A 267 -20.95 -0.85 -5.20
CA HIS A 267 -20.96 0.61 -5.13
C HIS A 267 -19.68 1.20 -5.71
N ILE A 268 -19.77 2.33 -6.40
CA ILE A 268 -18.62 3.15 -6.79
C ILE A 268 -18.65 4.45 -6.00
N LEU A 269 -17.59 4.70 -5.24
CA LEU A 269 -17.32 5.97 -4.58
C LEU A 269 -16.41 6.82 -5.49
N LYS A 270 -16.94 7.92 -6.02
CA LYS A 270 -16.25 8.91 -6.86
C LYS A 270 -15.39 9.85 -6.00
N ALA A 271 -14.41 9.30 -5.30
CA ALA A 271 -13.46 10.04 -4.48
C ALA A 271 -12.09 9.34 -4.46
N GLY A 272 -11.02 10.12 -4.31
CA GLY A 272 -9.65 9.63 -4.12
C GLY A 272 -9.10 9.94 -2.73
N GLY A 273 -7.80 9.71 -2.56
CA GLY A 273 -7.03 10.19 -1.41
C GLY A 273 -7.47 9.65 -0.04
N ALA A 274 -7.04 10.35 1.01
CA ALA A 274 -7.36 9.99 2.39
C ALA A 274 -8.87 10.12 2.70
N GLN A 275 -9.56 11.05 2.03
CA GLN A 275 -10.99 11.27 2.20
C GLN A 275 -11.82 10.04 1.76
N ALA A 276 -11.42 9.36 0.66
CA ALA A 276 -12.10 8.15 0.22
C ALA A 276 -11.86 6.97 1.17
N ILE A 277 -10.63 6.83 1.69
CA ILE A 277 -10.31 5.79 2.69
C ILE A 277 -11.12 6.03 3.97
N SER A 278 -11.22 7.28 4.43
CA SER A 278 -12.00 7.64 5.61
C SER A 278 -13.50 7.36 5.41
N ALA A 279 -14.04 7.73 4.25
CA ALA A 279 -15.45 7.49 3.91
C ALA A 279 -15.80 6.00 3.92
N MET A 280 -14.94 5.13 3.37
CA MET A 280 -15.17 3.67 3.43
C MET A 280 -15.01 3.12 4.84
N ALA A 281 -14.07 3.63 5.63
CA ALA A 281 -13.78 3.10 6.96
C ALA A 281 -14.91 3.39 7.97
N TRP A 282 -15.36 4.64 8.02
CA TRP A 282 -16.42 5.11 8.92
C TRP A 282 -17.82 4.90 8.35
N GLY A 283 -17.95 4.85 7.03
CA GLY A 283 -19.22 5.08 6.36
C GLY A 283 -19.57 6.57 6.33
N THR A 284 -20.47 6.93 5.43
CA THR A 284 -21.07 8.27 5.35
C THR A 284 -22.57 8.11 5.10
N GLU A 285 -23.28 9.21 4.84
CA GLU A 285 -24.70 9.20 4.48
C GLU A 285 -24.96 8.32 3.25
N THR A 286 -24.04 8.32 2.27
CA THR A 286 -24.18 7.54 1.04
C THR A 286 -23.16 6.41 0.88
N CYS A 287 -21.97 6.50 1.48
CA CYS A 287 -20.93 5.48 1.36
C CYS A 287 -21.13 4.38 2.41
N PRO A 288 -21.29 3.10 1.99
CA PRO A 288 -21.34 2.00 2.94
C PRO A 288 -20.04 1.90 3.73
N LYS A 289 -20.17 1.70 5.06
CA LYS A 289 -19.04 1.31 5.91
C LYS A 289 -18.54 -0.08 5.51
N VAL A 290 -17.23 -0.25 5.43
CA VAL A 290 -16.58 -1.54 5.13
C VAL A 290 -15.84 -2.11 6.34
N GLU A 291 -15.42 -3.37 6.28
CA GLU A 291 -14.71 -4.08 7.37
C GLU A 291 -13.22 -4.27 7.06
N LYS A 292 -12.86 -4.23 5.77
CA LYS A 292 -11.47 -4.21 5.32
C LYS A 292 -11.29 -3.33 4.08
N ILE A 293 -10.23 -2.52 4.06
CA ILE A 293 -9.87 -1.65 2.93
C ILE A 293 -8.63 -2.21 2.22
N PHE A 294 -8.68 -2.23 0.91
CA PHE A 294 -7.67 -2.78 0.02
C PHE A 294 -7.18 -1.73 -0.97
N GLY A 295 -6.02 -2.00 -1.56
CA GLY A 295 -5.56 -1.34 -2.78
C GLY A 295 -4.30 -0.50 -2.58
N PRO A 296 -3.55 -0.30 -3.66
CA PRO A 296 -2.34 0.52 -3.66
C PRO A 296 -2.71 2.00 -3.64
N GLY A 297 -1.76 2.85 -3.32
CA GLY A 297 -1.94 4.29 -3.49
C GLY A 297 -0.70 5.07 -3.14
N ASN A 298 -0.78 6.37 -3.38
CA ASN A 298 0.29 7.27 -2.95
C ASN A 298 0.47 7.22 -1.41
N GLN A 299 1.52 7.86 -0.93
CA GLN A 299 1.87 7.88 0.49
C GLN A 299 0.74 8.39 1.42
N TYR A 300 -0.16 9.27 0.95
CA TYR A 300 -1.29 9.77 1.74
C TYR A 300 -2.39 8.73 1.91
N VAL A 301 -2.70 7.99 0.83
CA VAL A 301 -3.65 6.87 0.86
C VAL A 301 -3.12 5.76 1.77
N THR A 302 -1.84 5.40 1.62
CA THR A 302 -1.19 4.41 2.47
C THR A 302 -1.20 4.82 3.94
N ALA A 303 -0.88 6.09 4.22
CA ALA A 303 -0.95 6.62 5.58
C ALA A 303 -2.37 6.60 6.16
N ALA A 304 -3.39 6.97 5.38
CA ALA A 304 -4.78 6.92 5.82
C ALA A 304 -5.21 5.49 6.19
N LYS A 305 -4.86 4.51 5.36
CA LYS A 305 -5.06 3.07 5.64
C LYS A 305 -4.39 2.67 6.96
N MET A 306 -3.15 3.07 7.17
CA MET A 306 -2.37 2.75 8.38
C MET A 306 -2.89 3.42 9.65
N ILE A 307 -3.44 4.63 9.54
CA ILE A 307 -4.08 5.33 10.67
C ILE A 307 -5.38 4.61 11.04
N LEU A 308 -6.25 4.37 10.05
CA LEU A 308 -7.60 3.88 10.26
C LEU A 308 -7.66 2.46 10.81
N GLN A 309 -6.69 1.59 10.50
CA GLN A 309 -6.63 0.26 11.13
C GLN A 309 -6.44 0.30 12.66
N ASN A 310 -6.01 1.44 13.21
CA ASN A 310 -5.83 1.66 14.65
C ASN A 310 -6.94 2.54 15.25
N SER A 311 -7.98 2.88 14.49
CA SER A 311 -9.07 3.74 14.95
C SER A 311 -10.28 2.93 15.44
N GLU A 312 -11.22 3.64 16.08
CA GLU A 312 -12.53 3.11 16.46
C GLU A 312 -13.44 2.80 15.26
N ALA A 313 -12.95 2.92 14.02
CA ALA A 313 -13.69 2.52 12.82
C ALA A 313 -13.83 1.00 12.72
N MET A 314 -13.10 0.23 13.53
CA MET A 314 -13.12 -1.25 13.53
C MET A 314 -12.88 -1.80 12.12
N ILE A 315 -11.80 -1.32 11.50
CA ILE A 315 -11.42 -1.62 10.12
C ILE A 315 -10.05 -2.30 10.10
N SER A 316 -9.85 -3.23 9.18
CA SER A 316 -8.53 -3.75 8.84
C SER A 316 -8.08 -3.27 7.46
N ILE A 317 -6.81 -3.45 7.13
CA ILE A 317 -6.29 -3.21 5.79
C ILE A 317 -5.62 -4.48 5.25
N ASP A 318 -5.39 -4.54 3.94
CA ASP A 318 -4.54 -5.55 3.32
C ASP A 318 -3.08 -5.40 3.75
N MET A 319 -2.44 -4.29 3.39
CA MET A 319 -1.04 -4.01 3.63
C MET A 319 -0.69 -2.53 3.33
N PRO A 320 0.47 -2.04 3.78
CA PRO A 320 1.08 -0.83 3.25
C PRO A 320 1.56 -1.09 1.81
N ALA A 321 0.89 -0.48 0.84
CA ALA A 321 1.20 -0.56 -0.59
C ALA A 321 1.42 0.87 -1.11
N GLY A 322 2.65 1.38 -0.90
CA GLY A 322 3.11 2.69 -1.35
C GLY A 322 3.61 2.71 -2.80
N PRO A 323 4.39 3.74 -3.21
CA PRO A 323 5.09 3.79 -4.50
C PRO A 323 5.80 2.49 -4.88
N SER A 324 5.70 2.19 -6.16
CA SER A 324 6.04 0.90 -6.72
C SER A 324 7.54 0.70 -6.88
N GLU A 325 7.99 -0.54 -6.80
CA GLU A 325 9.40 -0.94 -6.77
C GLU A 325 9.65 -2.16 -7.66
N VAL A 326 10.84 -2.22 -8.28
CA VAL A 326 11.32 -3.42 -8.97
C VAL A 326 12.80 -3.64 -8.69
N LEU A 327 13.18 -4.89 -8.43
CA LEU A 327 14.56 -5.33 -8.42
C LEU A 327 14.78 -6.32 -9.55
N VAL A 328 15.69 -6.00 -10.46
CA VAL A 328 16.09 -6.88 -11.56
C VAL A 328 17.44 -7.51 -11.22
N ILE A 329 17.54 -8.84 -11.26
CA ILE A 329 18.80 -9.56 -11.25
C ILE A 329 19.13 -9.96 -12.69
N ALA A 330 20.31 -9.58 -13.17
CA ALA A 330 20.76 -9.82 -14.55
C ALA A 330 22.16 -10.44 -14.58
N ASP A 331 22.36 -11.44 -15.45
CA ASP A 331 23.65 -12.06 -15.76
C ASP A 331 24.09 -11.72 -17.20
N GLU A 332 25.22 -12.27 -17.66
CA GLU A 332 25.79 -12.01 -18.99
C GLU A 332 24.87 -12.39 -20.18
N HIS A 333 23.83 -13.19 -19.93
CA HIS A 333 22.87 -13.60 -20.96
C HIS A 333 21.67 -12.65 -21.08
N ALA A 334 21.49 -11.74 -20.12
CA ALA A 334 20.43 -10.75 -20.14
C ALA A 334 20.63 -9.74 -21.28
N VAL A 335 19.58 -9.48 -22.04
CA VAL A 335 19.60 -8.48 -23.12
C VAL A 335 19.54 -7.07 -22.51
N PRO A 336 20.53 -6.19 -22.77
CA PRO A 336 20.59 -4.87 -22.13
C PRO A 336 19.35 -4.00 -22.32
N SER A 337 18.75 -4.02 -23.51
CA SER A 337 17.55 -3.25 -23.81
C SER A 337 16.31 -3.74 -23.06
N HIS A 338 16.23 -5.04 -22.75
CA HIS A 338 15.12 -5.61 -21.98
C HIS A 338 15.26 -5.23 -20.50
N VAL A 339 16.46 -5.37 -19.93
CA VAL A 339 16.74 -4.93 -18.55
C VAL A 339 16.44 -3.44 -18.37
N ALA A 340 16.84 -2.61 -19.34
CA ALA A 340 16.52 -1.19 -19.33
C ALA A 340 15.01 -0.93 -19.38
N ALA A 341 14.27 -1.67 -20.22
CA ALA A 341 12.83 -1.54 -20.33
C ALA A 341 12.11 -1.93 -19.03
N ASP A 342 12.51 -3.04 -18.39
CA ASP A 342 11.95 -3.50 -17.12
C ASP A 342 12.19 -2.50 -15.97
N LEU A 343 13.37 -1.89 -15.91
CA LEU A 343 13.65 -0.84 -14.93
C LEU A 343 12.80 0.42 -15.20
N LEU A 344 12.58 0.77 -16.47
CA LEU A 344 11.81 1.96 -16.83
C LEU A 344 10.31 1.77 -16.67
N SER A 345 9.78 0.55 -16.86
CA SER A 345 8.34 0.27 -16.71
C SER A 345 7.85 0.61 -15.31
N GLN A 346 8.65 0.35 -14.28
CA GLN A 346 8.30 0.74 -12.92
C GLN A 346 8.65 2.20 -12.59
N ALA A 347 9.76 2.71 -13.14
CA ALA A 347 10.19 4.08 -12.90
C ALA A 347 9.16 5.13 -13.39
N GLU A 348 8.39 4.83 -14.44
CA GLU A 348 7.39 5.77 -14.98
C GLU A 348 6.11 5.92 -14.14
N HIS A 349 5.87 5.01 -13.18
CA HIS A 349 4.72 5.08 -12.28
C HIS A 349 4.68 6.42 -11.53
N GLY A 350 5.81 6.82 -10.93
CA GLY A 350 5.91 8.07 -10.20
C GLY A 350 7.33 8.44 -9.80
N PRO A 351 7.57 9.72 -9.44
CA PRO A 351 8.88 10.22 -9.02
C PRO A 351 9.37 9.61 -7.69
N ASP A 352 8.50 8.90 -6.98
CA ASP A 352 8.70 8.21 -5.72
C ASP A 352 8.95 6.70 -5.88
N SER A 353 8.82 6.15 -7.10
CA SER A 353 9.19 4.76 -7.42
C SER A 353 10.70 4.54 -7.30
N GLN A 354 11.14 3.38 -6.81
CA GLN A 354 12.57 3.04 -6.73
C GLN A 354 12.85 1.76 -7.51
N VAL A 355 13.88 1.78 -8.36
CA VAL A 355 14.30 0.61 -9.12
C VAL A 355 15.73 0.20 -8.75
N VAL A 356 16.00 -1.09 -8.77
CA VAL A 356 17.30 -1.65 -8.39
C VAL A 356 17.74 -2.65 -9.44
N LEU A 357 18.96 -2.50 -9.94
CA LEU A 357 19.60 -3.51 -10.79
C LEU A 357 20.69 -4.23 -9.99
N VAL A 358 20.64 -5.55 -9.96
CA VAL A 358 21.69 -6.39 -9.40
C VAL A 358 22.37 -7.14 -10.54
N ILE A 359 23.62 -6.80 -10.82
CA ILE A 359 24.46 -7.52 -11.77
C ILE A 359 25.07 -8.71 -11.04
N ALA A 360 24.81 -9.92 -11.54
CA ALA A 360 25.29 -11.16 -10.95
C ALA A 360 26.42 -11.77 -11.78
N GLY A 361 27.62 -11.83 -11.20
CA GLY A 361 28.80 -12.37 -11.86
C GLY A 361 29.47 -11.39 -12.83
N ASP A 362 30.24 -11.96 -13.76
CA ASP A 362 31.00 -11.22 -14.77
C ASP A 362 30.25 -11.19 -16.12
N GLY A 363 30.77 -10.45 -17.10
CA GLY A 363 30.29 -10.49 -18.50
C GLY A 363 29.11 -9.57 -18.85
N VAL A 364 28.45 -8.95 -17.86
CA VAL A 364 27.38 -7.97 -18.10
C VAL A 364 27.93 -6.64 -18.60
N ASP A 365 27.46 -6.19 -19.76
CA ASP A 365 27.77 -4.86 -20.31
C ASP A 365 26.89 -3.78 -19.67
N LEU A 366 27.36 -3.22 -18.54
CA LEU A 366 26.64 -2.14 -17.87
C LEU A 366 26.53 -0.88 -18.75
N ASN A 367 27.52 -0.59 -19.59
CA ASN A 367 27.48 0.61 -20.43
C ASN A 367 26.32 0.52 -21.42
N ALA A 368 26.14 -0.64 -22.05
CA ALA A 368 25.00 -0.90 -22.93
C ALA A 368 23.64 -0.74 -22.21
N ILE A 369 23.52 -1.21 -20.96
CA ILE A 369 22.30 -1.03 -20.15
C ILE A 369 22.06 0.47 -19.87
N GLN A 370 23.09 1.21 -19.47
CA GLN A 370 22.98 2.65 -19.19
C GLN A 370 22.64 3.49 -20.44
N GLU A 371 23.19 3.11 -21.60
CA GLU A 371 22.86 3.71 -22.89
C GLU A 371 21.38 3.49 -23.24
N GLU A 372 20.90 2.24 -23.13
CA GLU A 372 19.50 1.91 -23.39
C GLU A 372 18.55 2.59 -22.40
N LEU A 373 18.89 2.63 -21.10
CA LEU A 373 18.12 3.39 -20.10
C LEU A 373 17.98 4.87 -20.48
N SER A 374 19.08 5.50 -20.87
CA SER A 374 19.08 6.93 -21.25
C SER A 374 18.26 7.17 -22.51
N LYS A 375 18.46 6.33 -23.54
CA LYS A 375 17.78 6.40 -24.83
C LYS A 375 16.28 6.18 -24.70
N GLN A 376 15.88 5.12 -23.99
CA GLN A 376 14.47 4.77 -23.81
C GLN A 376 13.75 5.81 -22.94
N CYS A 377 14.35 6.21 -21.81
CA CYS A 377 13.75 7.20 -20.89
C CYS A 377 13.45 8.54 -21.58
N GLN A 378 14.36 9.02 -22.44
CA GLN A 378 14.16 10.27 -23.20
C GLN A 378 13.00 10.19 -24.19
N SER A 379 12.65 8.99 -24.66
CA SER A 379 11.53 8.77 -25.59
C SER A 379 10.18 8.56 -24.89
N LEU A 380 10.17 8.34 -23.57
CA LEU A 380 8.95 8.09 -22.81
C LEU A 380 8.14 9.39 -22.61
N PRO A 381 6.82 9.36 -22.81
CA PRO A 381 5.95 10.48 -22.43
C PRO A 381 6.07 10.88 -20.95
N ARG A 382 6.36 9.90 -20.09
CA ARG A 382 6.57 10.07 -18.63
C ARG A 382 8.05 10.07 -18.24
N GLY A 383 8.96 10.40 -19.16
CA GLY A 383 10.41 10.37 -18.95
C GLY A 383 10.91 11.26 -17.80
N GLU A 384 10.22 12.37 -17.49
CA GLU A 384 10.56 13.21 -16.33
C GLU A 384 10.30 12.49 -15.00
N PHE A 385 9.24 11.70 -14.89
CA PHE A 385 8.93 10.91 -13.69
C PHE A 385 9.94 9.77 -13.56
N ALA A 386 10.18 9.04 -14.65
CA ALA A 386 11.17 7.98 -14.69
C ALA A 386 12.57 8.48 -14.31
N SER A 387 13.01 9.61 -14.84
CA SER A 387 14.31 10.21 -14.49
C SER A 387 14.42 10.58 -13.01
N LYS A 388 13.33 11.08 -12.41
CA LYS A 388 13.32 11.40 -10.99
C LYS A 388 13.36 10.13 -10.12
N ALA A 389 12.64 9.08 -10.49
CA ALA A 389 12.77 7.75 -9.88
C ALA A 389 14.20 7.20 -9.98
N LEU A 390 14.82 7.32 -11.16
CA LEU A 390 16.19 6.89 -11.40
C LEU A 390 17.23 7.62 -10.53
N SER A 391 16.95 8.86 -10.10
CA SER A 391 17.88 9.66 -9.29
C SER A 391 18.15 9.09 -7.89
N HIS A 392 17.26 8.25 -7.38
CA HIS A 392 17.39 7.55 -6.08
C HIS A 392 17.33 6.03 -6.23
N SER A 393 17.41 5.56 -7.48
CA SER A 393 17.64 4.16 -7.86
C SER A 393 19.12 3.85 -7.86
N PHE A 394 19.48 2.56 -7.88
CA PHE A 394 20.88 2.16 -7.84
C PHE A 394 21.16 0.79 -8.48
N ILE A 395 22.43 0.58 -8.82
CA ILE A 395 22.98 -0.65 -9.37
C ILE A 395 23.88 -1.28 -8.32
N VAL A 396 23.82 -2.59 -8.18
CA VAL A 396 24.64 -3.37 -7.26
C VAL A 396 25.36 -4.47 -8.04
N TYR A 397 26.67 -4.56 -7.86
CA TYR A 397 27.46 -5.68 -8.34
C TYR A 397 27.59 -6.73 -7.25
N ALA A 398 27.09 -7.92 -7.55
CA ALA A 398 27.25 -9.15 -6.79
C ALA A 398 28.22 -10.09 -7.51
N ARG A 399 29.08 -10.77 -6.76
CA ARG A 399 30.10 -11.68 -7.30
C ARG A 399 29.50 -12.90 -8.01
N ASP A 400 28.32 -13.32 -7.59
CA ASP A 400 27.61 -14.51 -8.08
C ASP A 400 26.10 -14.37 -7.80
N MET A 401 25.31 -15.30 -8.35
CA MET A 401 23.85 -15.32 -8.16
C MET A 401 23.41 -15.52 -6.71
N PHE A 402 24.21 -16.23 -5.90
CA PHE A 402 23.88 -16.45 -4.50
C PHE A 402 24.04 -15.16 -3.68
N GLU A 403 25.08 -14.37 -3.95
CA GLU A 403 25.24 -13.05 -3.35
C GLU A 403 24.14 -12.08 -3.83
N ALA A 404 23.75 -12.15 -5.12
CA ALA A 404 22.68 -11.34 -5.69
C ALA A 404 21.32 -11.62 -5.02
N ILE A 405 20.94 -12.90 -4.88
CA ILE A 405 19.66 -13.28 -4.26
C ILE A 405 19.63 -12.95 -2.76
N ASN A 406 20.76 -13.09 -2.06
CA ASN A 406 20.86 -12.67 -0.66
C ASN A 406 20.69 -11.16 -0.49
N PHE A 407 21.24 -10.36 -1.41
CA PHE A 407 20.98 -8.92 -1.42
C PHE A 407 19.51 -8.61 -1.70
N SER A 408 18.90 -9.29 -2.68
CA SER A 408 17.47 -9.15 -2.97
C SER A 408 16.60 -9.48 -1.75
N ASN A 409 16.86 -10.59 -1.07
CA ASN A 409 16.17 -10.97 0.17
C ASN A 409 16.34 -9.93 1.29
N LEU A 410 17.50 -9.29 1.39
CA LEU A 410 17.73 -8.20 2.35
C LEU A 410 16.91 -6.96 1.98
N TYR A 411 16.89 -6.59 0.70
CA TYR A 411 16.14 -5.46 0.18
C TYR A 411 14.63 -5.67 0.30
N ALA A 412 14.15 -6.91 0.06
CA ALA A 412 12.75 -7.34 0.04
C ALA A 412 11.92 -6.50 -0.94
N PRO A 413 12.12 -6.68 -2.26
CA PRO A 413 11.42 -5.88 -3.27
C PRO A 413 9.93 -6.24 -3.35
N GLU A 414 9.15 -5.29 -3.88
CA GLU A 414 7.77 -5.56 -4.32
C GLU A 414 7.77 -6.55 -5.48
N HIS A 415 8.51 -6.24 -6.55
CA HIS A 415 8.68 -7.10 -7.73
C HIS A 415 10.14 -7.56 -7.87
N LEU A 416 10.35 -8.85 -8.13
CA LEU A 416 11.66 -9.44 -8.38
C LEU A 416 11.70 -10.06 -9.77
N ILE A 417 12.48 -9.48 -10.68
CA ILE A 417 12.75 -10.06 -12.00
C ILE A 417 14.09 -10.78 -11.95
N ILE A 418 14.12 -12.06 -12.30
CA ILE A 418 15.34 -12.87 -12.37
C ILE A 418 15.59 -13.18 -13.85
N ASN A 419 16.31 -12.28 -14.52
CA ASN A 419 16.68 -12.39 -15.93
C ASN A 419 18.10 -12.96 -16.05
N VAL A 420 18.22 -14.24 -15.69
CA VAL A 420 19.48 -14.98 -15.71
C VAL A 420 19.26 -16.35 -16.34
N LYS A 421 20.34 -17.03 -16.73
CA LYS A 421 20.23 -18.41 -17.23
C LYS A 421 19.74 -19.35 -16.13
N ASP A 422 18.82 -20.24 -16.51
CA ASP A 422 18.18 -21.23 -15.63
C ASP A 422 17.53 -20.58 -14.38
N ALA A 423 16.86 -19.43 -14.55
CA ALA A 423 16.27 -18.63 -13.47
C ALA A 423 15.41 -19.45 -12.48
N GLU A 424 14.68 -20.44 -12.97
CA GLU A 424 13.79 -21.30 -12.16
C GLU A 424 14.56 -22.11 -11.10
N LYS A 425 15.84 -22.41 -11.33
CA LYS A 425 16.67 -23.14 -10.34
C LYS A 425 16.96 -22.33 -9.08
N TRP A 426 16.75 -21.01 -9.14
CA TRP A 426 17.01 -20.10 -8.02
C TRP A 426 15.78 -19.82 -7.16
N GLU A 427 14.60 -20.34 -7.53
CA GLU A 427 13.33 -20.07 -6.85
C GLU A 427 13.40 -20.39 -5.34
N SER A 428 14.00 -21.52 -4.96
CA SER A 428 14.10 -21.95 -3.57
C SER A 428 15.01 -21.08 -2.68
N PHE A 429 15.74 -20.12 -3.26
CA PHE A 429 16.57 -19.16 -2.53
C PHE A 429 15.86 -17.82 -2.31
N ILE A 430 14.67 -17.64 -2.89
CA ILE A 430 13.87 -16.43 -2.70
C ILE A 430 13.14 -16.55 -1.36
N GLU A 431 13.48 -15.67 -0.43
CA GLU A 431 12.86 -15.59 0.89
C GLU A 431 11.88 -14.41 0.97
N ASN A 432 12.23 -13.27 0.37
CA ASN A 432 11.43 -12.05 0.44
C ASN A 432 11.27 -11.38 -0.93
N ALA A 433 10.11 -11.52 -1.54
CA ALA A 433 9.66 -10.75 -2.71
C ALA A 433 8.12 -10.76 -2.74
N GLY A 434 7.49 -9.67 -3.21
CA GLY A 434 6.03 -9.63 -3.36
C GLY A 434 5.55 -10.53 -4.50
N SER A 435 6.14 -10.39 -5.68
CA SER A 435 5.92 -11.24 -6.86
C SER A 435 7.23 -11.45 -7.61
N VAL A 436 7.37 -12.60 -8.28
CA VAL A 436 8.61 -13.05 -8.94
C VAL A 436 8.36 -13.33 -10.41
N PHE A 437 9.27 -12.87 -11.25
CA PHE A 437 9.25 -13.02 -12.70
C PHE A 437 10.53 -13.74 -13.14
N LEU A 438 10.38 -14.92 -13.77
CA LEU A 438 11.51 -15.80 -14.08
C LEU A 438 11.79 -15.79 -15.59
N GLY A 439 13.04 -15.52 -15.95
CA GLY A 439 13.54 -15.63 -17.31
C GLY A 439 13.27 -14.41 -18.22
N PRO A 440 13.78 -14.44 -19.46
CA PRO A 440 13.88 -13.27 -20.33
C PRO A 440 12.56 -12.84 -21.01
N TRP A 441 11.49 -13.63 -20.87
CA TRP A 441 10.20 -13.41 -21.56
C TRP A 441 9.08 -13.04 -20.59
N THR A 442 9.45 -12.69 -19.36
CA THR A 442 8.50 -12.48 -18.25
C THR A 442 8.69 -11.07 -17.71
N PRO A 443 8.42 -10.00 -18.49
CA PRO A 443 8.52 -8.63 -17.98
C PRO A 443 7.46 -8.40 -16.90
N GLU A 444 7.72 -7.50 -15.94
CA GLU A 444 6.77 -7.18 -14.86
C GLU A 444 5.37 -6.85 -15.40
N SER A 445 5.32 -6.19 -16.56
CA SER A 445 4.08 -5.80 -17.23
C SER A 445 3.10 -6.96 -17.43
N VAL A 446 3.54 -8.21 -17.68
CA VAL A 446 2.56 -9.30 -17.81
C VAL A 446 1.87 -9.58 -16.48
N GLY A 447 2.56 -9.42 -15.34
CA GLY A 447 1.98 -9.55 -14.00
C GLY A 447 1.10 -8.37 -13.61
N ASP A 448 1.47 -7.16 -14.03
CA ASP A 448 0.67 -5.95 -13.77
C ASP A 448 -0.70 -5.98 -14.45
N TYR A 449 -0.81 -6.69 -15.56
CA TYR A 449 -2.01 -6.66 -16.40
C TYR A 449 -2.76 -7.99 -16.47
N ALA A 450 -2.11 -9.11 -16.83
CA ALA A 450 -2.87 -10.24 -17.39
C ALA A 450 -2.31 -11.66 -17.16
N SER A 451 -1.18 -11.88 -16.49
CA SER A 451 -0.67 -13.24 -16.23
C SER A 451 -1.61 -14.05 -15.31
N GLY A 452 -2.33 -13.34 -14.43
CA GLY A 452 -3.23 -13.87 -13.42
C GLY A 452 -2.77 -13.60 -11.98
N THR A 453 -1.48 -13.31 -11.76
CA THR A 453 -0.95 -12.90 -10.45
C THR A 453 -1.52 -11.55 -10.03
N ASN A 454 -1.49 -11.25 -8.73
CA ASN A 454 -1.99 -9.99 -8.20
C ASN A 454 -0.88 -8.94 -8.11
N HIS A 455 -1.09 -7.74 -8.66
CA HIS A 455 -0.11 -6.65 -8.59
C HIS A 455 -0.23 -5.78 -7.34
N VAL A 456 -1.21 -6.03 -6.46
CA VAL A 456 -1.35 -5.26 -5.22
C VAL A 456 -0.44 -5.91 -4.19
N LEU A 457 0.79 -5.42 -4.13
CA LEU A 457 1.91 -6.04 -3.44
C LEU A 457 2.49 -5.12 -2.34
N PRO A 458 3.21 -5.69 -1.36
CA PRO A 458 3.79 -4.92 -0.28
C PRO A 458 5.10 -4.25 -0.71
N THR A 459 5.19 -2.94 -0.54
CA THR A 459 6.40 -2.13 -0.85
C THR A 459 7.20 -1.82 0.41
N TYR A 460 8.26 -1.01 0.33
CA TYR A 460 9.07 -0.53 1.46
C TYR A 460 9.78 -1.62 2.27
N GLY A 461 9.89 -2.83 1.72
CA GLY A 461 10.38 -4.01 2.41
C GLY A 461 9.36 -4.68 3.33
N TYR A 462 8.06 -4.38 3.20
CA TYR A 462 6.99 -5.13 3.85
C TYR A 462 6.80 -6.54 3.27
N ALA A 463 7.37 -6.85 2.10
CA ALA A 463 7.48 -8.21 1.56
C ALA A 463 8.20 -9.20 2.50
N ARG A 464 8.85 -8.73 3.57
CA ARG A 464 9.41 -9.59 4.64
C ARG A 464 8.36 -10.29 5.50
N MET A 465 7.14 -9.76 5.56
CA MET A 465 6.09 -10.31 6.43
C MET A 465 4.67 -10.25 5.83
N TYR A 466 4.47 -9.52 4.73
CA TYR A 466 3.22 -9.49 3.97
C TYR A 466 3.39 -10.26 2.67
N GLY A 467 2.34 -10.98 2.27
CA GLY A 467 2.16 -11.41 0.88
C GLY A 467 1.32 -10.40 0.09
N GLY A 468 1.29 -10.57 -1.23
CA GLY A 468 0.36 -9.85 -2.11
C GLY A 468 -1.12 -10.12 -1.78
N VAL A 469 -2.01 -9.30 -2.34
CA VAL A 469 -3.44 -9.57 -2.27
C VAL A 469 -3.73 -10.93 -2.92
N SER A 470 -4.54 -11.74 -2.24
CA SER A 470 -4.92 -13.09 -2.65
C SER A 470 -6.39 -13.34 -2.29
N LEU A 471 -6.90 -14.53 -2.60
CA LEU A 471 -8.25 -14.93 -2.18
C LEU A 471 -8.39 -14.88 -0.65
N ASP A 472 -7.38 -15.34 0.09
CA ASP A 472 -7.38 -15.37 1.55
C ASP A 472 -7.45 -13.98 2.18
N SER A 473 -6.99 -12.95 1.47
CA SER A 473 -7.07 -11.56 1.93
C SER A 473 -8.52 -11.10 2.17
N PHE A 474 -9.49 -11.73 1.50
CA PHE A 474 -10.94 -11.46 1.59
C PHE A 474 -11.69 -12.43 2.51
N MET A 475 -10.98 -13.34 3.18
CA MET A 475 -11.57 -14.43 3.96
C MET A 475 -11.19 -14.34 5.44
N LYS A 476 -12.06 -14.91 6.27
CA LYS A 476 -11.82 -15.26 7.68
C LYS A 476 -11.88 -16.78 7.79
N TYR A 477 -11.03 -17.33 8.64
CA TYR A 477 -10.97 -18.76 8.90
C TYR A 477 -11.44 -19.05 10.32
N ILE A 478 -12.64 -19.62 10.45
CA ILE A 478 -13.26 -19.93 11.75
C ILE A 478 -12.89 -21.36 12.13
N THR A 479 -12.38 -21.57 13.34
CA THR A 479 -12.20 -22.91 13.90
C THR A 479 -13.51 -23.42 14.49
N VAL A 480 -13.81 -24.68 14.21
CA VAL A 480 -15.01 -25.38 14.70
C VAL A 480 -14.54 -26.65 15.37
N GLN A 481 -14.93 -26.85 16.62
CA GLN A 481 -14.67 -28.06 17.37
C GLN A 481 -15.97 -28.70 17.84
N SER A 482 -16.04 -30.02 17.75
CA SER A 482 -17.15 -30.82 18.25
C SER A 482 -16.60 -32.05 18.97
N LEU A 483 -17.07 -32.27 20.19
CA LEU A 483 -16.66 -33.40 21.01
C LEU A 483 -17.85 -34.31 21.26
N THR A 484 -17.61 -35.61 21.12
CA THR A 484 -18.51 -36.65 21.61
C THR A 484 -18.32 -36.83 23.13
N GLU A 485 -19.23 -37.57 23.78
CA GLU A 485 -19.01 -37.97 25.19
C GLU A 485 -17.69 -38.76 25.37
N GLU A 486 -17.34 -39.65 24.42
CA GLU A 486 -16.07 -40.39 24.44
C GLU A 486 -14.87 -39.43 24.36
N GLY A 487 -14.94 -38.45 23.46
CA GLY A 487 -13.90 -37.43 23.31
C GLY A 487 -13.71 -36.60 24.57
N LEU A 488 -14.80 -36.17 25.21
CA LEU A 488 -14.73 -35.39 26.44
C LEU A 488 -14.20 -36.22 27.62
N ARG A 489 -14.58 -37.50 27.75
CA ARG A 489 -13.97 -38.38 28.78
C ARG A 489 -12.46 -38.52 28.61
N LYS A 490 -11.98 -38.57 27.36
CA LYS A 490 -10.55 -38.68 27.05
C LYS A 490 -9.79 -37.38 27.25
N LEU A 491 -10.31 -36.25 26.75
CA LEU A 491 -9.62 -34.96 26.77
C LEU A 491 -9.83 -34.17 28.07
N GLY A 492 -11.03 -34.28 28.65
CA GLY A 492 -11.49 -33.48 29.78
C GLY A 492 -10.55 -33.47 31.00
N PRO A 493 -10.03 -34.62 31.47
CA PRO A 493 -9.10 -34.65 32.60
C PRO A 493 -7.85 -33.79 32.37
N TYR A 494 -7.27 -33.81 31.16
CA TYR A 494 -6.12 -32.98 30.83
C TYR A 494 -6.45 -31.48 30.86
N VAL A 495 -7.62 -31.09 30.32
CA VAL A 495 -8.08 -29.69 30.35
C VAL A 495 -8.31 -29.22 31.78
N ALA A 496 -8.89 -30.05 32.64
CA ALA A 496 -9.08 -29.75 34.06
C ALA A 496 -7.75 -29.54 34.78
N THR A 497 -6.77 -30.43 34.58
CA THR A 497 -5.42 -30.29 35.18
C THR A 497 -4.71 -29.02 34.69
N MET A 498 -4.78 -28.69 33.39
CA MET A 498 -4.20 -27.44 32.88
C MET A 498 -4.88 -26.21 33.50
N ALA A 499 -6.22 -26.22 33.59
CA ALA A 499 -6.97 -25.13 34.22
C ALA A 499 -6.65 -24.98 35.72
N GLU A 500 -6.33 -26.06 36.44
CA GLU A 500 -5.84 -26.00 37.82
C GLU A 500 -4.47 -25.31 37.91
N VAL A 501 -3.53 -25.68 37.03
CA VAL A 501 -2.20 -25.07 36.97
C VAL A 501 -2.30 -23.56 36.69
N GLU A 502 -3.23 -23.15 35.83
CA GLU A 502 -3.49 -21.75 35.50
C GLU A 502 -4.34 -21.01 36.55
N GLY A 503 -4.88 -21.70 37.56
CA GLY A 503 -5.75 -21.11 38.58
C GLY A 503 -7.14 -20.69 38.07
N LEU A 504 -7.61 -21.30 36.97
CA LEU A 504 -8.87 -20.96 36.29
C LEU A 504 -9.99 -21.93 36.64
N GLU A 505 -10.48 -21.86 37.88
CA GLU A 505 -11.47 -22.79 38.43
C GLU A 505 -12.79 -22.87 37.62
N ALA A 506 -13.25 -21.76 37.05
CA ALA A 506 -14.46 -21.77 36.21
C ALA A 506 -14.28 -22.59 34.91
N HIS A 507 -13.09 -22.55 34.30
CA HIS A 507 -12.77 -23.34 33.10
C HIS A 507 -12.76 -24.83 33.44
N LYS A 508 -12.13 -25.20 34.58
CA LYS A 508 -12.17 -26.57 35.11
C LYS A 508 -13.60 -27.05 35.33
N ARG A 509 -14.43 -26.26 36.02
CA ARG A 509 -15.84 -26.61 36.32
C ARG A 509 -16.68 -26.86 35.08
N ALA A 510 -16.44 -26.10 34.00
CA ALA A 510 -17.14 -26.31 32.73
C ALA A 510 -16.92 -27.73 32.17
N VAL A 511 -15.77 -28.33 32.44
CA VAL A 511 -15.46 -29.72 32.06
C VAL A 511 -15.98 -30.72 33.10
N THR A 512 -15.66 -30.51 34.38
CA THR A 512 -15.95 -31.51 35.42
C THR A 512 -17.45 -31.75 35.62
N LEU A 513 -18.30 -30.72 35.53
CA LEU A 513 -19.75 -30.90 35.63
C LEU A 513 -20.31 -31.76 34.50
N ARG A 514 -19.80 -31.62 33.27
CA ARG A 514 -20.21 -32.46 32.13
C ARG A 514 -19.75 -33.90 32.30
N LEU A 515 -18.55 -34.12 32.85
CA LEU A 515 -18.07 -35.47 33.17
C LEU A 515 -18.92 -36.12 34.27
N GLN A 516 -19.30 -35.37 35.30
CA GLN A 516 -20.22 -35.83 36.35
C GLN A 516 -21.59 -36.22 35.80
N ASP A 517 -22.16 -35.42 34.88
CA ASP A 517 -23.42 -35.76 34.21
C ASP A 517 -23.30 -37.07 33.41
N ILE A 518 -22.17 -37.27 32.72
CA ILE A 518 -21.88 -38.49 31.97
C ILE A 518 -21.76 -39.71 32.91
N GLU A 519 -21.06 -39.57 34.03
CA GLU A 519 -20.92 -40.62 35.06
C GLU A 519 -22.27 -40.98 35.70
N ALA A 520 -23.11 -39.98 35.99
CA ALA A 520 -24.42 -40.17 36.57
C ALA A 520 -25.39 -40.92 35.64
N LYS A 521 -25.26 -40.75 34.31
CA LYS A 521 -26.03 -41.52 33.32
C LYS A 521 -25.63 -42.99 33.24
N VAL A 522 -24.34 -43.31 33.42
CA VAL A 522 -23.84 -44.70 33.38
C VAL A 522 -24.19 -45.47 34.66
N SER A 523 -24.38 -44.74 35.76
CA SER A 523 -24.69 -45.31 37.07
C SER A 523 -26.19 -45.56 37.32
N ARG A 524 -27.05 -45.14 36.38
CA ARG A 524 -28.50 -45.42 36.36
C ARG A 524 -28.78 -46.49 35.33
#